data_AF-A0AAP4F9D5-F1
#
_entry.id   AF-A0AAP4F9D5-F1
#
_cell.length_a   1.000
_cell.length_b   1.000
_cell.length_c   1.000
_cell.angle_alpha   90.00
_cell.angle_beta   90.00
_cell.angle_gamma   90.00
#
_symmetry.space_group_name_H-M   'P 1'
#
loop_
_entity.id
_entity.type
_entity.pdbx_description
1 polymer ?
#
loop_
_entity_poly.entity_id
_entity_poly.type
_entity_poly.pdbx_seq_one_letter_code
_entity_poly.pdbx_strand_id
1 'polypeptide(L)' 'MMVAPLVWYEPEEALEKLKLLEESVEDGIERFEERACAYDLSPKEAAVWQDIRELRWLVGRD' A
#
# COMPACT_ATOMS: atom_id res chain seq x y z
N MET A 1 7.69 -18.04 -11.42
CA MET A 1 8.12 -17.22 -10.28
C MET A 1 8.39 -15.83 -10.85
N MET A 2 7.45 -14.90 -10.73
CA MET A 2 7.68 -13.52 -11.17
C MET A 2 8.48 -12.84 -10.05
N VAL A 3 9.75 -12.55 -10.32
CA VAL A 3 10.57 -11.72 -9.44
C VAL A 3 10.11 -10.29 -9.68
N ALA A 4 9.39 -9.73 -8.70
CA ALA A 4 9.06 -8.30 -8.70
C ALA A 4 10.38 -7.52 -8.79
N PRO A 5 10.48 -6.49 -9.65
CA PRO A 5 11.68 -5.69 -9.72
C PRO A 5 11.92 -5.09 -8.33
N LEU A 6 13.13 -5.27 -7.79
CA LEU A 6 13.57 -4.59 -6.57
C LEU A 6 13.63 -3.09 -6.88
N VAL A 7 12.49 -2.42 -6.78
CA VAL A 7 12.45 -0.96 -6.76
C VAL A 7 13.03 -0.56 -5.42
N TRP A 8 14.30 -0.19 -5.44
CA TRP A 8 14.96 0.40 -4.29
C TRP A 8 14.37 1.80 -4.12
N TYR A 9 13.53 1.95 -3.10
CA TYR A 9 13.14 3.26 -2.60
C TYR A 9 14.14 3.68 -1.53
N GLU A 10 14.59 4.92 -1.58
CA GLU A 10 15.19 5.52 -0.38
C GLU A 10 14.12 5.57 0.72
N PRO A 11 14.47 5.38 2.01
CA PRO A 11 13.49 5.31 3.09
C PRO A 11 12.54 6.53 3.15
N GLU A 12 13.05 7.72 2.84
CA GLU A 12 12.25 8.95 2.77
C GLU A 12 11.23 8.92 1.63
N GLU A 13 11.64 8.45 0.44
CA GLU A 13 10.76 8.31 -0.71
C GLU A 13 9.67 7.26 -0.47
N ALA A 14 10.03 6.15 0.20
CA ALA A 14 9.07 5.12 0.59
C ALA A 14 8.02 5.67 1.57
N LEU A 15 8.45 6.46 2.55
CA LEU A 15 7.55 7.11 3.51
C LEU A 15 6.63 8.13 2.84
N GLU A 16 7.16 8.95 1.94
CA GLU A 16 6.36 9.94 1.21
C GLU A 16 5.33 9.26 0.30
N LYS A 17 5.75 8.23 -0.46
CA LYS A 17 4.85 7.45 -1.31
C LYS A 17 3.78 6.73 -0.49
N LEU A 18 4.15 6.13 0.65
CA LEU A 18 3.20 5.49 1.56
C LEU A 18 2.15 6.48 2.02
N LYS A 19 2.57 7.66 2.49
CA LYS A 19 1.67 8.71 2.94
C LYS A 19 0.71 9.15 1.84
N LEU A 20 1.21 9.39 0.62
CA LEU A 20 0.38 9.78 -0.52
C LEU A 20 -0.65 8.71 -0.87
N LEU A 21 -0.28 7.42 -0.80
CA LEU A 21 -1.22 6.33 -1.05
C LEU A 21 -2.30 6.24 0.03
N GLU A 22 -1.91 6.31 1.30
CA GLU A 22 -2.84 6.30 2.45
C GLU A 22 -3.82 7.50 2.43
N GLU A 23 -3.39 8.66 1.92
CA GLU A 23 -4.25 9.83 1.73
C GLU A 23 -5.11 9.75 0.46
N SER A 24 -4.71 8.96 -0.54
CA SER A 24 -5.41 8.84 -1.82
C SER A 24 -6.57 7.85 -1.82
N VAL A 25 -6.63 6.94 -0.84
CA VAL A 25 -7.71 5.95 -0.76
C VAL A 25 -9.02 6.59 -0.34
N GLU A 26 -10.09 6.21 -1.01
CA GLU A 26 -11.43 6.69 -0.72
C GLU A 26 -11.87 6.24 0.67
N ASP A 27 -12.63 7.09 1.37
CA ASP A 27 -13.10 6.88 2.74
C ASP A 27 -12.01 6.75 3.83
N GLY A 28 -10.74 6.99 3.46
CA GLY A 28 -9.59 6.95 4.37
C GLY A 28 -9.05 5.54 4.62
N ILE A 29 -7.81 5.47 5.11
CA ILE A 29 -7.07 4.21 5.23
C ILE A 29 -7.75 3.17 6.14
N GLU A 30 -8.39 3.59 7.23
CA GLU A 30 -9.07 2.67 8.16
C GLU A 30 -10.22 1.89 7.49
N ARG A 31 -11.12 2.60 6.78
CA ARG A 31 -12.22 1.95 6.05
C ARG A 31 -11.73 1.14 4.86
N PHE A 32 -10.67 1.63 4.20
CA PHE A 32 -10.04 0.89 3.12
C PHE A 32 -9.47 -0.45 3.62
N GLU A 33 -8.84 -0.48 4.80
CA GLU A 33 -8.35 -1.69 5.45
C GLU A 33 -9.48 -2.65 5.85
N GLU A 34 -10.58 -2.15 6.38
CA GLU A 34 -11.77 -2.96 6.68
C GLU A 34 -12.28 -3.68 5.42
N ARG A 35 -12.39 -2.94 4.31
CA ARG A 35 -12.80 -3.49 3.00
C ARG A 35 -11.78 -4.48 2.46
N ALA A 36 -10.48 -4.20 2.62
CA ALA A 36 -9.40 -5.12 2.27
C ALA A 36 -9.52 -6.45 3.02
N CYS A 37 -9.79 -6.40 4.33
CA CYS A 37 -10.01 -7.58 5.16
C CYS A 37 -11.28 -8.35 4.78
N ALA A 38 -12.31 -7.64 4.31
CA ALA A 38 -13.56 -8.23 3.81
C ALA A 38 -13.48 -8.74 2.36
N TYR A 39 -12.34 -8.63 1.69
CA TYR A 39 -12.16 -8.92 0.26
C TYR A 39 -13.09 -8.11 -0.67
N ASP A 40 -13.46 -6.90 -0.25
CA ASP A 40 -14.38 -6.00 -0.93
C ASP A 40 -13.66 -4.87 -1.70
N LEU A 41 -12.42 -5.15 -2.15
CA LEU A 41 -11.66 -4.25 -2.99
C LEU A 41 -11.85 -4.61 -4.46
N SER A 42 -12.05 -3.58 -5.29
CA SER A 42 -11.92 -3.72 -6.74
C SER A 42 -10.49 -4.14 -7.12
N PRO A 43 -10.26 -4.68 -8.33
CA PRO A 43 -8.91 -5.06 -8.76
C PRO A 43 -7.88 -3.91 -8.70
N LYS A 44 -8.33 -2.66 -8.93
CA LYS A 44 -7.46 -1.48 -8.84
C LYS A 44 -7.09 -1.17 -7.39
N GLU A 45 -8.07 -1.22 -6.49
CA GLU A 45 -7.84 -1.02 -5.06
C GLU A 45 -6.97 -2.13 -4.47
N ALA A 46 -7.14 -3.37 -4.93
CA ALA A 46 -6.30 -4.48 -4.49
C ALA A 46 -4.81 -4.27 -4.85
N ALA A 47 -4.52 -3.65 -6.01
CA ALA A 47 -3.17 -3.27 -6.39
C ALA A 47 -2.62 -2.16 -5.47
N VAL A 48 -3.41 -1.13 -5.19
CA VAL A 48 -3.05 -0.07 -4.23
C VAL A 48 -2.79 -0.65 -2.84
N TRP A 49 -3.62 -1.60 -2.40
CA TRP A 49 -3.43 -2.28 -1.13
C TRP A 49 -2.13 -3.08 -1.07
N GLN A 50 -1.74 -3.75 -2.16
CA GLN A 50 -0.44 -4.42 -2.24
C GLN A 50 0.72 -3.42 -2.12
N ASP A 51 0.66 -2.30 -2.83
CA ASP A 51 1.68 -1.25 -2.77
C ASP A 51 1.82 -0.68 -1.34
N ILE A 52 0.69 -0.41 -0.66
CA ILE A 52 0.68 0.09 0.73
C ILE A 52 1.36 -0.93 1.66
N ARG A 53 1.03 -2.22 1.54
CA ARG A 53 1.62 -3.27 2.37
C ARG A 53 3.12 -3.41 2.13
N GLU A 54 3.55 -3.36 0.88
CA GLU A 54 4.97 -3.42 0.53
C GLU A 54 5.74 -2.23 1.12
N LEU A 55 5.19 -1.02 0.99
CA LEU A 55 5.83 0.18 1.54
C LEU A 55 5.86 0.17 3.07
N ARG A 56 4.78 -0.28 3.75
CA ARG A 56 4.78 -0.44 5.22
C ARG A 56 5.83 -1.43 5.70
N TRP A 57 5.99 -2.54 4.98
CA TRP A 57 7.04 -3.51 5.27
C TRP A 57 8.44 -2.90 5.08
N LEU A 58 8.66 -2.15 4.00
CA LEU A 58 9.95 -1.49 3.72
C LEU A 58 10.33 -0.46 4.80
N VAL A 59 9.36 0.26 5.37
CA VAL A 59 9.60 1.30 6.39
C VAL A 59 9.45 0.79 7.84
N GLY A 60 9.20 -0.50 8.05
CA GLY A 60 9.11 -1.12 9.37
C GLY A 60 7.85 -0.74 10.18
N ARG A 61 6.71 -0.55 9.50
CA ARG A 61 5.40 -0.15 10.07
C ARG A 61 4.35 -1.27 10.08
N ASP A 62 4.77 -2.53 9.99
CA ASP A 62 3.89 -3.72 10.01
C ASP A 62 3.31 -4.00 11.41
#